data_AF-A0A1F9DL35-F1
#
_entry.id   AF-A0A1F9DL35-F1
#
_cell.length_a   1.000
_cell.length_b   1.000
_cell.length_c   1.000
_cell.angle_alpha   90.00
_cell.angle_beta   90.00
_cell.angle_gamma   90.00
#
_symmetry.space_group_name_H-M   'P 1'
#
loop_
_entity.id
_entity.type
_entity.pdbx_description
1 polymer ?
#
loop_
_entity_poly.entity_id
_entity_poly.type
_entity_poly.pdbx_seq_one_letter_code
_entity_poly.pdbx_strand_id
1 'polypeptide(L)'
;MAAGSDANHPVRKVTAVEIFEKEDGLLEIEVMGTAFLRHMVRIMVGTLVAVGKGKRRPADIADIIAVRSRAAALMTAPAEGLCLVKVEY
;
A
#
# COMPACT_ATOMS: atom_id res chain seq x y z
N MET A 1 -4.10 9.14 -16.47
CA MET A 1 -5.28 8.60 -15.77
C MET A 1 -5.31 7.10 -16.00
N ALA A 2 -5.46 6.28 -14.95
CA ALA A 2 -5.65 4.84 -15.12
C ALA A 2 -7.16 4.56 -15.10
N ALA A 3 -7.70 4.16 -16.26
CA ALA A 3 -9.08 3.70 -16.38
C ALA A 3 -9.30 2.43 -15.54
N GLY A 4 -10.47 2.33 -14.91
CA GLY A 4 -10.90 1.18 -14.13
C GLY A 4 -10.90 1.42 -12.62
N SER A 5 -11.78 2.29 -12.14
CA SER A 5 -12.26 2.30 -10.75
C SER A 5 -13.62 2.97 -10.75
N ASP A 6 -14.70 2.20 -10.63
CA ASP A 6 -16.09 2.68 -10.58
C ASP A 6 -16.43 3.23 -9.18
N ALA A 7 -15.58 4.15 -8.70
CA ALA A 7 -15.67 4.71 -7.37
C ALA A 7 -15.95 6.20 -7.45
N ASN A 8 -17.08 6.63 -6.89
CA ASN A 8 -17.50 8.03 -6.86
C ASN A 8 -16.51 8.97 -6.14
N HIS A 9 -15.57 8.45 -5.35
CA HIS A 9 -14.47 9.22 -4.77
C HIS A 9 -13.22 8.34 -4.52
N PRO A 10 -11.98 8.87 -4.63
CA PRO A 10 -10.73 8.15 -4.31
C PRO A 10 -10.40 8.01 -2.81
N VAL A 11 -11.33 8.27 -1.88
CA VAL A 11 -11.04 8.20 -0.44
C VAL A 11 -11.35 6.80 0.07
N ARG A 12 -10.43 6.22 0.83
CA ARG A 12 -10.53 4.88 1.41
C ARG A 12 -10.10 4.91 2.88
N LYS A 13 -10.70 4.02 3.67
CA LYS A 13 -10.35 3.83 5.08
C LYS A 13 -9.50 2.57 5.20
N VAL A 14 -8.23 2.76 5.53
CA VAL A 14 -7.34 1.69 6.00
C VAL A 14 -7.51 1.61 7.51
N THR A 15 -7.82 0.43 8.03
CA THR A 15 -8.08 0.19 9.46
C THR A 15 -6.83 -0.32 10.18
N ALA A 16 -5.97 -1.06 9.49
CA ALA A 16 -4.71 -1.55 10.02
C ALA A 16 -3.66 -1.71 8.91
N VAL A 17 -2.40 -1.53 9.28
CA VAL A 17 -1.22 -1.93 8.50
C VAL A 17 -0.27 -2.59 9.49
N GLU A 18 -0.06 -3.89 9.32
CA GLU A 18 0.76 -4.70 10.23
C GLU A 18 1.91 -5.34 9.46
N ILE A 19 3.05 -5.52 10.13
CA ILE A 19 4.25 -6.12 9.56
C ILE A 19 4.65 -7.27 10.48
N PHE A 20 4.72 -8.47 9.92
CA PHE A 20 5.11 -9.69 10.62
C PHE A 20 6.40 -10.24 10.02
N GLU A 21 7.35 -10.57 10.86
CA GLU A 21 8.53 -11.33 10.49
C GLU A 21 8.22 -12.83 10.64
N LYS A 22 8.37 -13.58 9.56
CA LYS A 22 8.16 -15.03 9.52
C LYS A 22 9.47 -15.75 9.83
N GLU A 23 9.36 -17.00 10.27
CA GLU A 23 10.51 -17.83 10.66
C GLU A 23 11.51 -18.07 9.52
N ASP A 24 11.03 -18.02 8.27
CA ASP A 24 11.85 -18.16 7.06
C ASP A 24 12.53 -16.86 6.61
N GLY A 25 12.42 -15.79 7.41
CA GLY A 25 12.99 -14.47 7.13
C GLY A 25 12.18 -13.64 6.14
N LEU A 26 10.97 -14.07 5.77
CA LEU A 26 10.06 -13.25 4.99
C LEU A 26 9.36 -12.20 5.86
N LEU A 27 9.12 -11.03 5.28
CA LEU A 27 8.26 -10.02 5.86
C LEU A 27 6.87 -10.10 5.20
N GLU A 28 5.86 -10.37 6.01
CA GLU A 28 4.47 -10.30 5.61
C GLU A 28 3.90 -8.94 6.02
N ILE A 29 3.28 -8.24 5.07
CA ILE A 29 2.64 -6.95 5.32
C ILE A 29 1.15 -7.11 5.08
N GLU A 30 0.38 -7.05 6.15
CA GLU A 30 -1.08 -7.11 6.08
C GLU A 30 -1.66 -5.70 6.06
N VAL A 31 -2.56 -5.44 5.10
CA VAL A 31 -3.27 -4.17 4.96
C VAL A 31 -4.76 -4.43 5.02
N MET A 32 -5.42 -3.91 6.05
CA MET A 32 -6.85 -4.07 6.27
C MET A 32 -7.57 -2.74 6.01
N GLY A 33 -8.76 -2.81 5.40
CA GLY A 33 -9.52 -1.62 5.06
C GLY A 33 -10.88 -1.93 4.48
N THR A 34 -11.74 -0.92 4.37
CA THR A 34 -13.13 -1.09 3.90
C THR A 34 -13.23 -1.30 2.39
N ALA A 35 -12.31 -0.71 1.64
CA ALA A 35 -12.16 -0.88 0.20
C ALA A 35 -10.78 -0.39 -0.23
N PHE A 36 -10.32 -0.85 -1.39
CA PHE A 36 -9.03 -0.43 -1.96
C PHE A 36 -9.21 0.11 -3.37
N LEU A 37 -8.37 1.10 -3.74
CA LEU A 37 -8.27 1.54 -5.13
C LEU A 37 -7.40 0.59 -5.94
N ARG A 38 -7.50 0.67 -7.27
CA ARG A 38 -6.64 -0.11 -8.17
C ARG A 38 -5.17 0.14 -7.88
N HIS A 39 -4.44 -0.94 -7.58
CA HIS A 39 -3.02 -0.95 -7.18
C HIS A 39 -2.70 -0.32 -5.82
N MET A 40 -3.68 0.10 -5.01
CA MET A 40 -3.46 0.82 -3.75
C MET A 40 -2.52 0.08 -2.81
N VAL A 41 -2.82 -1.18 -2.49
CA VAL A 41 -2.01 -2.00 -1.57
C VAL A 41 -0.58 -2.16 -2.10
N ARG A 42 -0.41 -2.47 -3.39
CA ARG A 42 0.92 -2.64 -4.01
C ARG A 42 1.75 -1.36 -4.00
N ILE A 43 1.12 -0.20 -4.13
CA ILE A 43 1.80 1.10 -4.03
C ILE A 43 2.20 1.39 -2.59
N MET A 44 1.33 1.11 -1.63
CA MET A 44 1.63 1.24 -0.20
C MET A 44 2.84 0.37 0.17
N VAL A 45 2.78 -0.92 -0.15
CA VAL A 45 3.88 -1.87 0.11
C VAL A 45 5.17 -1.44 -0.59
N GLY A 46 5.11 -1.03 -1.86
CA GLY A 46 6.30 -0.55 -2.57
C GLY A 46 6.94 0.68 -1.91
N THR A 47 6.13 1.56 -1.34
CA THR A 47 6.61 2.74 -0.59
C THR A 47 7.22 2.35 0.76
N LEU A 48 6.58 1.44 1.51
CA LEU A 48 7.09 0.93 2.78
C LEU A 48 8.44 0.21 2.60
N VAL A 49 8.57 -0.61 1.55
CA VAL A 49 9.84 -1.28 1.22
C VAL A 49 10.94 -0.27 0.87
N ALA A 50 10.62 0.83 0.17
CA ALA A 50 11.59 1.87 -0.11
C ALA A 50 12.09 2.56 1.17
N VAL A 51 11.20 2.75 2.16
CA VAL A 51 11.55 3.27 3.49
C VAL A 51 12.42 2.28 4.25
N GLY A 52 12.04 1.00 4.31
CA GLY A 52 12.83 -0.04 4.97
C GLY A 52 14.23 -0.23 4.37
N LYS A 53 14.40 0.06 3.06
CA LYS A 53 15.70 0.05 2.37
C LYS A 53 16.48 1.38 2.48
N GLY A 54 15.99 2.37 3.24
CA GLY A 54 16.63 3.67 3.40
C GLY A 54 16.61 4.57 2.14
N LYS A 55 15.83 4.20 1.10
CA LYS A 55 15.70 4.99 -0.13
C LYS A 55 14.75 6.18 0.03
N ARG A 56 13.95 6.17 1.10
CA ARG A 56 13.02 7.23 1.52
C ARG A 56 12.99 7.32 3.03
N ARG A 57 12.65 8.49 3.56
CA ARG A 57 12.47 8.67 5.00
C ARG A 57 11.01 8.35 5.37
N PRO A 58 10.74 7.83 6.57
CA PRO A 58 9.36 7.64 7.05
C PRO A 58 8.52 8.92 7.00
N ALA A 59 9.12 10.08 7.28
CA ALA A 59 8.45 11.38 7.23
C ALA A 59 7.89 11.74 5.84
N ASP A 60 8.51 11.23 4.76
CA ASP A 60 8.09 11.53 3.40
C ASP A 60 6.72 10.90 3.06
N ILE A 61 6.24 9.92 3.84
CA ILE A 61 4.93 9.28 3.63
C ILE A 61 3.78 10.28 3.82
N ALA A 62 3.88 11.15 4.82
CA ALA A 62 2.87 12.18 5.07
C ALA A 62 2.75 13.13 3.87
N ASP A 63 3.89 13.54 3.30
CA ASP A 63 3.95 14.40 2.12
C ASP A 63 3.36 13.71 0.88
N ILE A 64 3.66 12.42 0.67
CA ILE A 64 3.11 11.62 -0.45
C ILE A 64 1.57 11.60 -0.40
N ILE A 65 0.99 11.41 0.80
CA ILE A 65 -0.45 11.42 1.01
C ILE A 65 -1.03 12.83 0.77
N ALA A 66 -0.37 13.86 1.29
CA ALA A 66 -0.81 15.25 1.20
C ALA A 66 -0.83 15.77 -0.25
N VAL A 67 0.15 15.37 -1.07
CA VAL A 67 0.26 15.77 -2.48
C VAL A 67 -0.86 15.21 -3.34
N ARG A 68 -1.55 14.13 -2.92
CA ARG A 68 -2.67 13.49 -3.65
C ARG A 68 -2.35 13.13 -5.10
N SER A 69 -1.08 12.92 -5.43
CA SER A 69 -0.62 12.56 -6.76
C SER A 69 0.04 11.20 -6.76
N ARG A 70 -0.42 10.30 -7.65
CA ARG A 70 0.17 8.97 -7.82
C ARG A 70 1.66 9.03 -8.19
N ALA A 71 2.09 10.08 -8.89
CA ALA A 71 3.49 10.25 -9.28
C ALA A 71 4.43 10.43 -8.07
N ALA A 72 3.91 10.86 -6.92
CA ALA A 72 4.70 10.99 -5.69
C ALA A 72 5.08 9.63 -5.08
N ALA A 73 4.29 8.58 -5.36
CA ALA A 73 4.59 7.21 -4.97
C ALA A 73 5.44 6.54 -6.08
N LEU A 74 6.73 6.36 -5.81
CA LEU A 74 7.70 5.96 -6.85
C LEU A 74 7.63 4.49 -7.26
N MET A 75 7.06 3.61 -6.43
CA MET A 75 7.19 2.16 -6.63
C MET A 75 5.86 1.44 -6.44
N THR A 76 5.53 0.57 -7.40
CA THR A 76 4.45 -0.41 -7.27
C THR A 76 5.10 -1.77 -7.06
N ALA A 77 4.83 -2.43 -5.93
CA ALA A 77 5.33 -3.77 -5.67
C ALA A 77 4.87 -4.77 -6.75
N PRO A 78 5.60 -5.86 -7.04
CA PRO A 78 5.14 -6.94 -7.92
C PRO A 78 3.75 -7.49 -7.52
N ALA A 79 3.00 -8.04 -8.48
CA ALA A 79 1.65 -8.56 -8.20
C ALA A 79 1.67 -9.94 -7.54
N GLU A 80 2.68 -10.75 -7.85
CA GLU A 80 2.84 -12.14 -7.38
C GLU A 80 2.96 -12.30 -5.87
N GLY A 81 3.33 -11.23 -5.14
CA GLY A 81 3.39 -11.22 -3.68
C GLY A 81 2.12 -10.73 -2.97
N LEU A 82 1.03 -10.45 -3.71
CA LEU A 82 -0.23 -9.98 -3.13
C LEU A 82 -1.31 -11.06 -3.22
N CYS A 83 -1.91 -11.40 -2.08
CA CYS A 83 -3.08 -12.25 -1.97
C CYS A 83 -4.17 -11.61 -1.10
N LEU A 84 -5.42 -12.04 -1.29
CA LEU A 84 -6.52 -11.70 -0.38
C LEU A 84 -6.56 -12.75 0.73
N VAL A 85 -6.34 -12.33 1.97
CA VAL A 85 -6.28 -13.24 3.13
C VAL A 85 -7.68 -13.52 3.70
N LYS A 86 -8.48 -12.47 3.93
CA LYS A 86 -9.79 -12.57 4.59
C LYS A 86 -10.74 -11.45 4.16
N VAL A 87 -12.04 -11.71 4.23
CA VAL A 87 -13.12 -10.71 4.14
C VAL A 87 -13.95 -10.82 5.43
N GLU A 88 -14.20 -9.69 6.09
CA GLU A 88 -15.02 -9.60 7.29
C GLU A 88 -16.39 -9.00 6.94
N TYR A 89 -17.45 -9.50 7.60
CA TYR A 89 -18.86 -9.14 7.39
C TYR A 89 -19.48 -8.54 8.65
#